data_AF-A0A256GY43-F1
#
_entry.id   AF-A0A256GY43-F1
#
_cell.length_a   1.000
_cell.length_b   1.000
_cell.length_c   1.000
_cell.angle_alpha   90.00
_cell.angle_beta   90.00
_cell.angle_gamma   90.00
#
_symmetry.space_group_name_H-M   'P 1'
#
loop_
_entity.id
_entity.type
_entity.pdbx_description
1 polymer ?
#
loop_
_entity_poly.entity_id
_entity_poly.type
_entity_poly.pdbx_seq_one_letter_code
_entity_poly.pdbx_strand_id
1 'polypeptide(L)'
;MHADGYGGYKKLYGNQIVEAACMAHVRRKFHDVIKLKPSPIAEEALSRIGALYDIENRIRGMSADERLALRQHHARPVLDELKAWIEATLSTLPQKQKLAEAMRYALSRWAALSVYIDDGRVEIDNNIAERAMRPLGIGRKNWLFAGSDKGGERIANILTIIETVKLHGHNPEVYLTDVLTRFQDHPKDRLEDLLPWNWASAKVRHEAV
;
A
#
# COMPACT_ATOMS: atom_id res chain seq x y z
N MET A 1 2.68 11.14 3.59
CA MET A 1 1.89 10.42 2.57
C MET A 1 2.76 9.34 1.97
N HIS A 2 2.28 8.10 2.02
CA HIS A 2 2.96 6.95 1.44
C HIS A 2 2.37 6.64 0.07
N ALA A 3 3.16 6.80 -0.99
CA ALA A 3 2.69 6.65 -2.37
C ALA A 3 3.78 6.02 -3.27
N ASP A 4 3.38 5.72 -4.49
CA ASP A 4 4.33 5.40 -5.55
C ASP A 4 5.16 6.65 -5.94
N GLY A 5 6.13 6.44 -6.82
CA GLY A 5 7.00 7.51 -7.30
C GLY A 5 6.33 8.48 -8.30
N TYR A 6 5.01 8.55 -8.40
CA TYR A 6 4.33 9.39 -9.39
C TYR A 6 4.64 10.89 -9.20
N GLY A 7 5.09 11.53 -10.29
CA GLY A 7 5.57 12.92 -10.24
C GLY A 7 4.50 13.95 -9.86
N GLY A 8 3.22 13.64 -10.06
CA GLY A 8 2.11 14.55 -9.73
C GLY A 8 2.02 14.88 -8.24
N TYR A 9 2.51 14.00 -7.37
CA TYR A 9 2.49 14.21 -5.92
C TYR A 9 3.56 15.20 -5.43
N LYS A 10 4.58 15.51 -6.23
CA LYS A 10 5.70 16.37 -5.80
C LYS A 10 5.25 17.73 -5.25
N LYS A 11 4.17 18.29 -5.81
CA LYS A 11 3.62 19.59 -5.38
C LYS A 11 2.94 19.53 -4.01
N LEU A 12 2.66 18.34 -3.49
CA LEU A 12 2.00 18.13 -2.20
C LEU A 12 3.01 18.08 -1.04
N TYR A 13 4.27 17.75 -1.30
CA TYR A 13 5.30 17.57 -0.28
C TYR A 13 5.89 18.91 0.20
N GLY A 14 6.35 18.96 1.46
CA GLY A 14 7.06 20.11 2.04
C GLY A 14 6.23 21.02 2.94
N ASN A 15 4.89 20.88 2.93
CA ASN A 15 4.00 21.52 3.90
C ASN A 15 3.78 20.56 5.09
N GLN A 16 2.54 20.09 5.27
CA GLN A 16 2.15 19.12 6.30
C GLN A 16 2.32 17.66 5.84
N ILE A 17 2.83 17.45 4.62
CA ILE A 17 2.93 16.13 4.00
C ILE A 17 4.41 15.80 3.79
N VAL A 18 4.89 14.83 4.55
CA VAL A 18 6.20 14.20 4.34
C VAL A 18 6.05 13.08 3.30
N GLU A 19 6.95 13.03 2.32
CA GLU A 19 7.01 11.92 1.36
C GLU A 19 7.55 10.66 2.03
N ALA A 20 6.76 9.58 2.05
CA ALA A 20 7.24 8.24 2.38
C ALA A 20 7.24 7.41 1.09
N ALA A 21 8.42 7.00 0.64
CA ALA A 21 8.57 6.24 -0.59
C ALA A 21 8.46 4.74 -0.30
N CYS A 22 7.85 4.02 -1.24
CA CYS A 22 7.61 2.58 -1.11
C CYS A 22 8.83 1.75 -1.55
N MET A 23 9.41 0.98 -0.62
CA MET A 23 10.57 0.11 -0.89
C MET A 23 10.26 -0.97 -1.94
N ALA A 24 9.01 -1.41 -2.06
CA ALA A 24 8.62 -2.39 -3.06
C ALA A 24 8.85 -1.90 -4.51
N HIS A 25 8.80 -0.58 -4.76
CA HIS A 25 9.12 0.00 -6.07
C HIS A 25 10.62 -0.05 -6.39
N VAL A 26 11.46 0.18 -5.40
CA VAL A 26 12.91 0.02 -5.53
C VAL A 26 13.24 -1.44 -5.81
N ARG A 27 12.69 -2.35 -5.00
CA ARG A 27 12.84 -3.80 -5.18
C ARG A 27 12.42 -4.26 -6.57
N ARG A 28 11.28 -3.78 -7.08
CA ARG A 28 10.77 -4.11 -8.44
C ARG A 28 11.77 -3.73 -9.53
N LYS A 29 12.45 -2.59 -9.42
CA LYS A 29 13.43 -2.17 -10.43
C LYS A 29 14.63 -3.10 -10.51
N PHE A 30 15.15 -3.57 -9.38
CA PHE A 30 16.22 -4.59 -9.38
C PHE A 30 15.72 -5.92 -9.92
N HIS A 31 14.50 -6.33 -9.60
CA HIS A 31 13.88 -7.51 -10.18
C HIS A 31 13.72 -7.39 -11.71
N ASP A 32 13.34 -6.22 -12.22
CA ASP A 32 13.20 -5.99 -13.66
C ASP A 32 14.56 -6.05 -14.39
N VAL A 33 15.67 -5.69 -13.73
CA VAL A 33 17.03 -5.91 -14.26
C VAL A 33 17.29 -7.40 -14.45
N ILE A 34 17.00 -8.23 -13.43
CA ILE A 34 17.21 -9.70 -13.49
C ILE A 34 16.37 -10.34 -14.59
N LYS A 35 15.11 -9.89 -14.76
CA LYS A 35 14.22 -10.37 -15.84
C LYS A 35 14.81 -10.12 -17.23
N LEU A 36 15.57 -9.04 -17.42
CA LEU A 36 16.22 -8.75 -18.69
C LEU A 36 17.49 -9.59 -18.87
N LYS A 37 18.30 -9.72 -17.82
CA LYS A 37 19.54 -10.50 -17.82
C LYS A 37 19.94 -10.84 -16.38
N PRO A 38 20.41 -12.08 -16.10
CA PRO A 38 21.00 -12.42 -14.80
C PRO A 38 22.05 -11.40 -14.36
N SER A 39 21.98 -10.98 -13.10
CA SER A 39 22.83 -9.94 -12.56
C SER A 39 23.08 -10.21 -11.07
N PRO A 40 24.28 -10.72 -10.71
CA PRO A 40 24.65 -10.95 -9.31
C PRO A 40 24.54 -9.69 -8.46
N ILE A 41 24.82 -8.52 -9.05
CA ILE A 41 24.68 -7.23 -8.36
C ILE A 41 23.20 -6.91 -8.08
N ALA A 42 22.30 -7.17 -9.02
CA ALA A 42 20.87 -6.97 -8.77
C ALA A 42 20.33 -7.95 -7.72
N GLU A 43 20.82 -9.20 -7.73
CA GLU A 43 20.48 -10.21 -6.72
C GLU A 43 20.97 -9.80 -5.32
N GLU A 44 22.19 -9.27 -5.21
CA GLU A 44 22.74 -8.73 -3.97
C GLU A 44 21.89 -7.56 -3.44
N ALA A 45 21.45 -6.65 -4.33
CA ALA A 45 20.54 -5.57 -3.95
C ALA A 45 19.21 -6.12 -3.40
N LEU A 46 18.64 -7.15 -4.04
CA LEU A 46 17.41 -7.80 -3.57
C LEU A 46 17.60 -8.52 -2.24
N SER A 47 18.75 -9.15 -2.01
CA SER A 47 19.11 -9.83 -0.76
C SER A 47 19.16 -8.82 0.40
N ARG A 48 19.87 -7.71 0.24
CA ARG A 48 19.97 -6.64 1.24
C ARG A 48 18.62 -5.98 1.53
N ILE A 49 17.81 -5.73 0.50
CA ILE A 49 16.43 -5.26 0.68
C ILE A 49 15.60 -6.32 1.42
N GLY A 50 15.80 -7.61 1.13
CA GLY A 50 15.16 -8.74 1.81
C GLY A 50 15.42 -8.74 3.32
N ALA A 51 16.66 -8.46 3.74
CA ALA A 51 17.01 -8.35 5.16
C ALA A 51 16.18 -7.27 5.90
N LEU A 52 15.88 -6.15 5.26
CA LEU A 52 14.98 -5.12 5.82
C LEU A 52 13.56 -5.67 5.99
N TYR A 53 13.05 -6.41 5.00
CA TYR A 53 11.73 -7.05 5.07
C TYR A 53 11.66 -8.14 6.15
N ASP A 54 12.73 -8.89 6.37
CA ASP A 54 12.79 -9.89 7.44
C ASP A 54 12.65 -9.26 8.82
N ILE A 55 13.26 -8.08 9.03
CA ILE A 55 13.08 -7.30 10.26
C ILE A 55 11.62 -6.85 10.38
N GLU A 56 11.06 -6.25 9.33
CA GLU A 56 9.67 -5.78 9.32
C GLU A 56 8.66 -6.90 9.60
N ASN A 57 8.92 -8.11 9.11
CA ASN A 57 8.06 -9.27 9.37
C ASN A 57 8.07 -9.68 10.85
N ARG A 58 9.20 -9.56 11.54
CA ARG A 58 9.33 -9.92 12.97
C ARG A 58 8.65 -8.90 13.89
N ILE A 59 8.64 -7.63 13.49
CA ILE A 59 8.08 -6.54 14.31
C ILE A 59 6.63 -6.18 13.94
N ARG A 60 6.04 -6.88 12.95
CA ARG A 60 4.68 -6.63 12.49
C ARG A 60 3.69 -6.94 13.61
N GLY A 61 2.77 -6.00 13.86
CA GLY A 61 1.76 -6.12 14.92
C GLY A 61 2.20 -5.56 16.27
N MET A 62 3.47 -5.17 16.44
CA MET A 62 3.94 -4.43 17.60
C MET A 62 3.45 -2.96 17.54
N SER A 63 3.55 -2.28 18.68
CA SER A 63 3.24 -0.84 18.76
C SER A 63 4.20 0.00 17.92
N ALA A 64 3.81 1.22 17.58
CA ALA A 64 4.67 2.13 16.82
C ALA A 64 6.00 2.41 17.54
N ASP A 65 5.99 2.56 18.86
CA ASP A 65 7.19 2.86 19.64
C ASP A 65 8.17 1.68 19.66
N GLU A 66 7.66 0.45 19.84
CA GLU A 66 8.47 -0.77 19.76
C GLU A 66 9.09 -0.96 18.38
N ARG A 67 8.29 -0.74 17.32
CA ARG A 67 8.77 -0.80 15.93
C ARG A 67 9.89 0.20 15.70
N LEU A 68 9.70 1.44 16.16
CA LEU A 68 10.71 2.49 16.02
C LEU A 68 12.02 2.08 16.72
N ALA A 69 11.95 1.65 17.97
CA ALA A 69 13.13 1.22 18.72
C ALA A 69 13.90 0.07 18.02
N LEU A 70 13.17 -0.97 17.58
CA LEU A 70 13.76 -2.11 16.89
C LEU A 70 14.31 -1.73 15.51
N ARG A 71 13.68 -0.81 14.78
CA ARG A 71 14.19 -0.30 13.50
C ARG A 71 15.51 0.45 13.69
N GLN A 72 15.60 1.32 14.70
CA GLN A 72 16.83 2.05 14.98
C GLN A 72 17.99 1.11 15.34
N HIS A 73 17.70 0.01 16.05
CA HIS A 73 18.75 -0.95 16.43
C HIS A 73 19.12 -1.93 15.30
N HIS A 74 18.14 -2.43 14.53
CA HIS A 74 18.36 -3.52 13.58
C HIS A 74 18.27 -3.10 12.12
N ALA A 75 17.31 -2.25 11.74
CA ALA A 75 17.07 -1.91 10.34
C ALA A 75 17.94 -0.74 9.86
N ARG A 76 18.21 0.24 10.74
CA ARG A 76 19.04 1.42 10.41
C ARG A 76 20.44 1.05 9.93
N PRO A 77 21.21 0.15 10.59
CA PRO A 77 22.52 -0.27 10.10
C PRO A 77 22.44 -0.92 8.72
N VAL A 78 21.46 -1.82 8.50
CA VAL A 78 21.26 -2.49 7.22
C VAL A 78 20.92 -1.50 6.10
N LEU A 79 20.10 -0.49 6.40
CA LEU A 79 19.75 0.54 5.44
C LEU A 79 20.96 1.42 5.08
N ASP A 80 21.75 1.83 6.08
CA ASP A 80 22.95 2.64 5.86
C ASP A 80 24.01 1.87 5.05
N GLU A 81 24.22 0.59 5.36
CA GLU A 81 25.10 -0.30 4.59
C GLU A 81 24.61 -0.49 3.14
N LEU A 82 23.30 -0.68 2.94
CA LEU A 82 22.72 -0.77 1.61
C LEU A 82 22.96 0.51 0.82
N LYS A 83 22.81 1.69 1.45
CA LYS A 83 23.07 2.98 0.79
C LYS A 83 24.52 3.07 0.34
N ALA A 84 25.46 2.85 1.25
CA ALA A 84 26.89 2.93 0.98
C ALA A 84 27.30 1.95 -0.11
N TRP A 85 26.77 0.73 -0.08
CA TRP A 85 27.00 -0.28 -1.10
C TRP A 85 26.44 0.13 -2.47
N ILE A 86 25.23 0.71 -2.54
CA ILE A 86 24.66 1.21 -3.81
C ILE A 86 25.52 2.35 -4.36
N GLU A 87 25.96 3.30 -3.53
CA GLU A 87 26.80 4.44 -3.94
C GLU A 87 28.15 3.95 -4.49
N ALA A 88 28.83 3.07 -3.75
CA ALA A 88 30.09 2.48 -4.18
C ALA A 88 29.92 1.70 -5.49
N THR A 89 28.89 0.86 -5.60
CA THR A 89 28.68 0.04 -6.79
C THR A 89 28.33 0.89 -8.00
N LEU A 90 27.46 1.90 -7.85
CA LEU A 90 27.08 2.80 -8.92
C LEU A 90 28.29 3.54 -9.53
N SER A 91 29.29 3.89 -8.71
CA SER A 91 30.51 4.56 -9.18
C SER A 91 31.34 3.73 -10.18
N THR A 92 31.18 2.40 -10.15
CA THR A 92 31.90 1.46 -11.02
C THR A 92 31.13 1.08 -12.29
N LEU A 93 29.85 1.45 -12.38
CA LEU A 93 28.97 1.02 -13.47
C LEU A 93 28.89 2.06 -14.61
N PRO A 94 28.84 1.61 -15.88
CA PRO A 94 28.55 2.50 -17.00
C PRO A 94 27.18 3.16 -16.85
N GLN A 95 27.10 4.47 -17.10
CA GLN A 95 25.92 5.29 -16.81
C GLN A 95 24.61 4.77 -17.45
N LYS A 96 24.66 4.24 -18.67
CA LYS A 96 23.47 3.84 -19.46
C LYS A 96 22.93 2.43 -19.16
N GLN A 97 23.47 1.73 -18.16
CA GLN A 97 22.95 0.42 -17.81
C GLN A 97 21.65 0.49 -16.99
N LYS A 98 20.72 -0.44 -17.26
CA LYS A 98 19.46 -0.59 -16.50
C LYS A 98 19.69 -0.75 -15.00
N LEU A 99 20.76 -1.44 -14.62
CA LEU A 99 21.18 -1.55 -13.22
C LEU A 99 21.54 -0.20 -12.61
N ALA A 100 22.31 0.62 -13.32
CA ALA A 100 22.67 1.96 -12.88
C ALA A 100 21.43 2.88 -12.79
N GLU A 101 20.44 2.72 -13.67
CA GLU A 101 19.15 3.40 -13.57
C GLU A 101 18.37 3.01 -12.30
N ALA A 102 18.35 1.72 -11.95
CA ALA A 102 17.70 1.23 -10.72
C ALA A 102 18.37 1.79 -9.46
N MET A 103 19.71 1.79 -9.42
CA MET A 103 20.50 2.35 -8.31
C MET A 103 20.29 3.86 -8.16
N ARG A 104 20.35 4.63 -9.25
CA ARG A 104 20.06 6.08 -9.22
C ARG A 104 18.63 6.36 -8.75
N TYR A 105 17.67 5.55 -9.17
CA TYR A 105 16.30 5.70 -8.70
C TYR A 105 16.21 5.52 -7.18
N ALA A 106 16.83 4.48 -6.64
CA ALA A 106 16.88 4.25 -5.19
C ALA A 106 17.50 5.45 -4.47
N LEU A 107 18.69 5.88 -4.87
CA LEU A 107 19.40 7.01 -4.25
C LEU A 107 18.62 8.33 -4.33
N SER A 108 17.97 8.59 -5.47
CA SER A 108 17.16 9.82 -5.64
C SER A 108 15.95 9.91 -4.69
N ARG A 109 15.55 8.80 -4.09
CA ARG A 109 14.41 8.69 -3.16
C ARG A 109 14.86 8.36 -1.74
N TRP A 110 16.17 8.34 -1.45
CA TRP A 110 16.68 7.73 -0.22
C TRP A 110 16.10 8.35 1.05
N ALA A 111 15.99 9.68 1.09
CA ALA A 111 15.37 10.38 2.22
C ALA A 111 13.92 9.91 2.46
N ALA A 112 13.10 9.86 1.40
CA ALA A 112 11.72 9.39 1.48
C ALA A 112 11.62 7.89 1.80
N LEU A 113 12.56 7.07 1.33
CA LEU A 113 12.66 5.63 1.65
C LEU A 113 13.09 5.39 3.10
N SER A 114 13.75 6.36 3.75
CA SER A 114 14.24 6.23 5.13
C SER A 114 13.19 6.63 6.16
N VAL A 115 12.11 7.33 5.76
CA VAL A 115 11.07 7.82 6.69
C VAL A 115 10.48 6.73 7.57
N TYR A 116 10.30 5.50 7.06
CA TYR A 116 9.75 4.41 7.87
C TYR A 116 10.70 3.99 9.01
N ILE A 117 12.01 4.20 8.87
CA ILE A 117 12.97 3.90 9.95
C ILE A 117 12.76 4.84 11.14
N ASP A 118 12.40 6.10 10.85
CA ASP A 118 12.28 7.16 11.86
C ASP A 118 10.83 7.36 12.36
N ASP A 119 9.85 6.66 11.76
CA ASP A 119 8.44 6.69 12.17
C ASP A 119 7.84 5.28 12.23
N GLY A 120 7.63 4.77 13.44
CA GLY A 120 7.06 3.44 13.71
C GLY A 120 5.65 3.20 13.18
N ARG A 121 4.93 4.26 12.80
CA ARG A 121 3.57 4.18 12.22
C ARG A 121 3.60 3.92 10.71
N VAL A 122 4.73 4.21 10.07
CA VAL A 122 4.90 4.08 8.63
C VAL A 122 5.39 2.67 8.29
N GLU A 123 4.71 2.03 7.35
CA GLU A 123 5.14 0.75 6.78
C GLU A 123 6.31 0.94 5.80
N ILE A 124 7.13 -0.10 5.62
CA ILE A 124 8.23 -0.10 4.62
C ILE A 124 7.73 0.01 3.17
N ASP A 125 6.48 -0.41 2.91
CA ASP A 125 5.81 -0.25 1.64
C ASP A 125 4.31 0.02 1.79
N ASN A 126 3.69 0.55 0.73
CA ASN A 126 2.27 0.86 0.67
C ASN A 126 1.46 -0.25 -0.03
N ASN A 127 1.99 -1.48 -0.14
CA ASN A 127 1.36 -2.52 -0.96
C ASN A 127 -0.07 -2.83 -0.52
N ILE A 128 -0.38 -2.70 0.78
CA ILE A 128 -1.74 -2.90 1.30
C ILE A 128 -2.70 -1.86 0.68
N ALA A 129 -2.33 -0.58 0.72
CA ALA A 129 -3.13 0.49 0.11
C ALA A 129 -3.23 0.33 -1.41
N GLU A 130 -2.13 0.00 -2.09
CA GLU A 130 -2.15 -0.22 -3.54
C GLU A 130 -3.02 -1.40 -3.96
N ARG A 131 -2.99 -2.49 -3.19
CA ARG A 131 -3.87 -3.65 -3.41
C ARG A 131 -5.34 -3.30 -3.19
N ALA A 132 -5.65 -2.51 -2.17
CA ALA A 132 -7.01 -2.02 -1.92
C ALA A 132 -7.52 -1.12 -3.06
N MET A 133 -6.64 -0.37 -3.73
CA MET A 133 -6.99 0.48 -4.87
C MET A 133 -7.04 -0.28 -6.21
N ARG A 134 -6.46 -1.49 -6.30
CA ARG A 134 -6.41 -2.28 -7.54
C ARG A 134 -7.79 -2.54 -8.17
N PRO A 135 -8.87 -2.85 -7.43
CA PRO A 135 -10.21 -3.01 -8.00
C PRO A 135 -10.70 -1.78 -8.77
N LEU A 136 -10.36 -0.57 -8.35
CA LEU A 136 -10.69 0.67 -9.07
C LEU A 136 -9.98 0.74 -10.42
N GLY A 137 -8.69 0.40 -10.45
CA GLY A 137 -7.90 0.39 -11.68
C GLY A 137 -8.40 -0.63 -12.71
N ILE A 138 -8.74 -1.84 -12.25
CA ILE A 138 -9.34 -2.90 -13.08
C ILE A 138 -10.74 -2.50 -13.52
N GLY A 139 -11.56 -2.02 -12.58
CA GLY A 139 -12.92 -1.53 -12.83
C GLY A 139 -12.94 -0.47 -13.91
N ARG A 140 -12.11 0.56 -13.82
CA ARG A 140 -12.00 1.62 -14.84
C ARG A 140 -11.73 1.09 -16.24
N LYS A 141 -10.94 0.01 -16.37
CA LYS A 141 -10.68 -0.62 -17.67
C LYS A 141 -11.90 -1.39 -18.20
N ASN A 142 -12.76 -1.88 -17.32
CA ASN A 142 -13.90 -2.74 -17.64
C ASN A 142 -15.24 -1.99 -17.67
N TRP A 143 -15.34 -0.79 -17.08
CA TRP A 143 -16.54 0.03 -17.09
C TRP A 143 -16.63 0.84 -18.39
N LEU A 144 -17.03 0.16 -19.47
CA LEU A 144 -17.05 0.68 -20.85
C LEU A 144 -17.90 1.94 -21.06
N PHE A 145 -18.75 2.31 -20.10
CA PHE A 145 -19.65 3.47 -20.16
C PHE A 145 -19.51 4.43 -18.96
N ALA A 146 -18.44 4.29 -18.17
CA ALA A 146 -18.12 5.24 -17.09
C ALA A 146 -17.32 6.43 -17.64
N GLY A 147 -17.93 7.62 -17.66
CA GLY A 147 -17.29 8.79 -18.28
C GLY A 147 -17.75 10.16 -17.78
N SER A 148 -18.43 10.23 -16.64
CA SER A 148 -18.82 11.51 -16.03
C SER A 148 -18.36 11.59 -14.57
N ASP A 149 -18.07 12.80 -14.09
CA ASP A 149 -17.69 13.04 -12.70
C ASP A 149 -18.75 12.53 -11.73
N LYS A 150 -20.04 12.77 -12.05
CA LYS A 150 -21.18 12.22 -11.29
C LYS A 150 -21.19 10.69 -11.23
N GLY A 151 -20.77 10.02 -12.31
CA GLY A 151 -20.60 8.57 -12.34
C GLY A 151 -19.46 8.12 -11.44
N GLY A 152 -18.36 8.89 -11.42
CA GLY A 152 -17.23 8.68 -10.51
C GLY A 152 -17.63 8.79 -9.04
N GLU A 153 -18.38 9.83 -8.66
CA GLU A 153 -18.90 10.01 -7.30
C GLU A 153 -19.81 8.85 -6.87
N ARG A 154 -20.70 8.38 -7.74
CA ARG A 154 -21.59 7.25 -7.45
C ARG A 154 -20.82 5.95 -7.23
N ILE A 155 -19.84 5.67 -8.09
CA ILE A 155 -18.97 4.50 -7.96
C ILE A 155 -18.15 4.58 -6.67
N ALA A 156 -17.64 5.76 -6.31
CA ALA A 156 -16.92 5.97 -5.07
C ALA A 156 -17.81 5.62 -3.86
N ASN A 157 -19.05 6.13 -3.82
CA ASN A 157 -19.99 5.82 -2.73
C ASN A 157 -20.27 4.31 -2.61
N ILE A 158 -20.55 3.63 -3.73
CA ILE A 158 -20.83 2.18 -3.73
C ILE A 158 -19.62 1.39 -3.25
N LEU A 159 -18.42 1.72 -3.74
CA LEU A 159 -17.20 1.03 -3.33
C LEU A 159 -16.83 1.30 -1.88
N THR A 160 -17.05 2.51 -1.38
CA THR A 160 -16.90 2.81 0.06
C THR A 160 -17.78 1.91 0.91
N ILE A 161 -19.04 1.69 0.53
CA ILE A 161 -19.94 0.76 1.24
C ILE A 161 -19.38 -0.67 1.15
N ILE A 162 -19.04 -1.15 -0.04
CA ILE A 162 -18.53 -2.51 -0.25
C ILE A 162 -17.26 -2.77 0.57
N GLU A 163 -16.29 -1.86 0.56
CA GLU A 163 -15.05 -2.02 1.32
C GLU A 163 -15.32 -1.94 2.84
N THR A 164 -16.25 -1.09 3.29
CA THR A 164 -16.67 -1.06 4.70
C THR A 164 -17.29 -2.38 5.14
N VAL A 165 -18.11 -3.01 4.29
CA VAL A 165 -18.71 -4.33 4.55
C VAL A 165 -17.64 -5.41 4.67
N LYS A 166 -16.66 -5.41 3.76
CA LYS A 166 -15.52 -6.34 3.82
C LYS A 166 -14.68 -6.15 5.09
N LEU A 167 -14.46 -4.90 5.51
CA LEU A 167 -13.72 -4.58 6.73
C LEU A 167 -14.39 -5.14 7.99
N HIS A 168 -15.72 -5.29 7.99
CA HIS A 168 -16.48 -5.92 9.08
C HIS A 168 -16.62 -7.44 8.90
N GLY A 169 -15.92 -8.04 7.94
CA GLY A 169 -15.92 -9.49 7.72
C GLY A 169 -17.19 -10.03 7.06
N HIS A 170 -18.04 -9.17 6.53
CA HIS A 170 -19.28 -9.56 5.88
C HIS A 170 -19.09 -9.79 4.37
N ASN A 171 -19.92 -10.64 3.79
CA ASN A 171 -19.99 -10.81 2.34
C ASN A 171 -20.76 -9.62 1.72
N PRO A 172 -20.15 -8.83 0.81
CA PRO A 172 -20.80 -7.66 0.20
C PRO A 172 -22.09 -7.95 -0.57
N GLU A 173 -22.14 -9.07 -1.27
CA GLU A 173 -23.34 -9.46 -2.04
C GLU A 173 -24.50 -9.78 -1.09
N VAL A 174 -24.23 -10.55 -0.03
CA VAL A 174 -25.25 -10.90 0.98
C VAL A 174 -25.75 -9.64 1.69
N TYR A 175 -24.85 -8.75 2.11
CA TYR A 175 -25.20 -7.48 2.74
C TYR A 175 -26.04 -6.60 1.82
N LEU A 176 -25.59 -6.37 0.58
CA LEU A 176 -26.29 -5.49 -0.36
C LEU A 176 -27.66 -6.07 -0.72
N THR A 177 -27.76 -7.40 -0.89
CA THR A 177 -29.03 -8.06 -1.16
C THR A 177 -30.02 -7.88 0.00
N ASP A 178 -29.60 -8.14 1.25
CA ASP A 178 -30.45 -7.96 2.43
C ASP A 178 -30.88 -6.50 2.58
N VAL A 179 -29.93 -5.56 2.56
CA VAL A 179 -30.19 -4.13 2.74
C VAL A 179 -31.12 -3.61 1.65
N LEU A 180 -30.82 -3.84 0.37
CA LEU A 180 -31.64 -3.34 -0.75
C LEU A 180 -33.04 -3.96 -0.77
N THR A 181 -33.18 -5.22 -0.36
CA THR A 181 -34.48 -5.91 -0.30
C THR A 181 -35.39 -5.30 0.78
N ARG A 182 -34.86 -5.00 1.96
CA ARG A 182 -35.66 -4.44 3.07
C ARG A 182 -35.66 -2.92 3.16
N PHE A 183 -34.87 -2.23 2.33
CA PHE A 183 -34.67 -0.78 2.44
C PHE A 183 -35.99 0.01 2.38
N GLN A 184 -36.92 -0.40 1.52
CA GLN A 184 -38.19 0.32 1.36
C GLN A 184 -39.11 0.21 2.59
N ASP A 185 -39.06 -0.92 3.28
CA ASP A 185 -39.90 -1.22 4.44
C ASP A 185 -39.20 -0.93 5.78
N HIS A 186 -37.93 -0.54 5.74
CA HIS A 186 -37.14 -0.27 6.94
C HIS A 186 -37.47 1.12 7.53
N PRO A 187 -37.71 1.23 8.85
CA PRO A 187 -38.01 2.53 9.47
C PRO A 187 -36.90 3.56 9.25
N LYS A 188 -37.28 4.77 8.83
CA LYS A 188 -36.34 5.87 8.51
C LYS A 188 -35.50 6.30 9.71
N ASP A 189 -36.05 6.17 10.92
CA ASP A 189 -35.40 6.47 12.18
C ASP A 189 -34.42 5.37 12.66
N ARG A 190 -34.38 4.21 11.97
CA ARG A 190 -33.51 3.07 12.31
C ARG A 190 -32.53 2.69 11.21
N LEU A 191 -32.17 3.63 10.33
CA LEU A 191 -31.20 3.37 9.25
C LEU A 191 -29.84 2.85 9.76
N GLU A 192 -29.50 3.17 11.00
CA GLU A 192 -28.29 2.68 11.66
C GLU A 192 -28.23 1.15 11.78
N ASP A 193 -29.37 0.46 11.86
CA ASP A 193 -29.46 -1.01 11.85
C ASP A 193 -29.01 -1.64 10.52
N LEU A 194 -28.97 -0.82 9.45
CA LEU A 194 -28.53 -1.24 8.13
C LEU A 194 -27.03 -1.03 7.93
N LEU A 195 -26.35 -0.30 8.82
CA LEU A 195 -24.93 0.03 8.65
C LEU A 195 -24.06 -1.23 8.81
N PRO A 196 -22.93 -1.34 8.08
CA PRO A 196 -22.14 -2.57 8.06
C PRO A 196 -21.67 -3.07 9.44
N TRP A 197 -21.46 -2.18 10.41
CA TRP A 197 -21.04 -2.55 11.78
C TRP A 197 -22.17 -2.97 12.71
N ASN A 198 -23.42 -2.65 12.37
CA ASN A 198 -24.62 -3.04 13.12
C ASN A 198 -25.38 -4.18 12.41
N TRP A 199 -24.96 -4.54 11.20
CA TRP A 199 -25.67 -5.49 10.36
C TRP A 199 -25.43 -6.93 10.82
N ALA A 200 -26.53 -7.63 11.13
CA ALA A 200 -26.55 -9.08 11.28
C ALA A 200 -27.36 -9.70 10.14
N SER A 201 -26.91 -10.79 9.55
CA SER A 201 -27.66 -11.46 8.47
C SER A 201 -29.04 -11.94 8.95
N ALA A 202 -30.03 -12.00 8.04
CA ALA A 202 -31.37 -12.49 8.35
C ALA A 202 -31.39 -13.90 8.99
N LYS A 203 -30.41 -14.75 8.66
CA LYS A 203 -30.23 -16.08 9.23
C LYS A 203 -29.81 -16.02 10.70
N VAL A 204 -28.85 -15.16 11.04
CA VAL A 204 -28.40 -14.92 12.42
C VAL A 204 -29.50 -14.23 13.25
N ARG A 205 -30.31 -13.35 12.63
CA ARG A 205 -31.47 -12.72 13.31
C ARG A 205 -32.57 -13.72 13.65
N HIS A 206 -32.78 -14.77 12.86
CA HIS A 206 -33.77 -15.82 13.14
C HIS A 206 -33.32 -16.83 14.21
N GLU A 207 -32.02 -17.02 14.40
CA GLU A 207 -31.45 -17.92 15.41
C GLU A 207 -31.30 -17.25 16.79
N ALA A 208 -31.46 -15.92 16.87
CA ALA A 208 -31.31 -15.11 18.08
C ALA A 208 -32.64 -14.67 18.72
N VAL A 209 -33.77 -15.18 18.22
CA VAL A 209 -35.14 -14.97 18.74
C VAL A 209 -35.66 -16.29 19.30
#